data_AF-A0A7R9RJR2-F1
#
_entry.id   AF-A0A7R9RJR2-F1
#
_cell.length_a   1.000
_cell.length_b   1.000
_cell.length_c   1.000
_cell.angle_alpha   90.00
_cell.angle_beta   90.00
_cell.angle_gamma   90.00
#
_symmetry.space_group_name_H-M   'P 1'
#
loop_
_entity.id
_entity.type
_entity.pdbx_description
1 polymer ?
#
loop_
_entity_poly.entity_id
_entity_poly.type
_entity_poly.pdbx_seq_one_letter_code
_entity_poly.pdbx_strand_id
1 'polypeptide(L)'
;AEFETGHRKMGTLKIVSLNTHGLLVRKPLIEDLLKAHDIDVLLCQETYLKFPETLAGYKAFHLHAVQRPGGHAHRGLSIFVRSDMACVQHGR
;
A
#
# COMPACT_ATOMS: atom_id res chain seq x y z
N ALA A 1 2.87 1.90 -34.24
CA ALA A 1 2.00 1.50 -33.12
C ALA A 1 1.55 2.79 -32.46
N GLU A 2 0.30 3.16 -32.68
CA GLU A 2 -0.29 4.38 -32.13
C GLU A 2 -0.41 4.18 -30.62
N PHE A 3 0.16 5.10 -29.84
CA PHE A 3 -0.04 5.13 -28.40
C PHE A 3 -1.48 5.56 -28.19
N GLU A 4 -2.34 4.64 -27.79
CA GLU A 4 -3.63 5.00 -27.21
C GLU A 4 -3.36 5.80 -25.94
N THR A 5 -3.32 7.13 -26.08
CA THR A 5 -3.55 8.05 -24.97
C THR A 5 -5.03 7.93 -24.64
N GLY A 6 -5.41 6.81 -24.02
CA GLY A 6 -6.71 6.68 -23.39
C GLY A 6 -6.81 7.84 -22.40
N HIS A 7 -7.59 8.85 -22.76
CA HIS A 7 -7.97 9.94 -21.88
C HIS A 7 -8.72 9.32 -20.69
N ARG A 8 -8.01 8.83 -19.67
CA ARG A 8 -8.61 8.62 -18.35
C ARG A 8 -9.20 9.97 -17.97
N LYS A 9 -10.52 10.02 -17.77
CA LYS A 9 -11.19 11.13 -17.08
C LYS A 9 -10.24 11.56 -15.95
N MET A 10 -9.90 12.85 -15.84
CA MET A 10 -9.11 13.35 -14.72
C MET A 10 -9.88 13.06 -13.43
N GLY A 11 -9.68 11.87 -12.89
CA GLY A 11 -10.27 11.41 -11.65
C GLY A 11 -9.51 12.03 -10.51
N THR A 12 -10.23 12.38 -9.45
CA THR A 12 -9.60 12.75 -8.18
C THR A 12 -8.83 11.55 -7.64
N LEU A 13 -7.60 11.79 -7.19
CA LEU A 13 -6.78 10.80 -6.50
C LEU A 13 -7.05 10.87 -4.99
N LYS A 14 -7.40 9.75 -4.37
CA LYS A 14 -7.63 9.59 -2.93
C LYS A 14 -6.42 8.91 -2.28
N ILE A 15 -5.62 9.71 -1.58
CA ILE A 15 -4.48 9.25 -0.78
C ILE A 15 -4.84 9.30 0.70
N VAL A 16 -4.62 8.19 1.41
CA VAL A 16 -4.84 8.09 2.86
C VAL A 16 -3.52 7.77 3.55
N SER A 17 -3.25 8.45 4.67
CA SER A 17 -2.14 8.12 5.56
C SER A 17 -2.68 7.64 6.90
N LEU A 18 -2.19 6.50 7.38
CA LEU A 18 -2.66 5.84 8.59
C LEU A 18 -1.49 5.29 9.40
N ASN A 19 -1.38 5.71 10.66
CA ASN A 19 -0.56 4.98 11.62
C ASN A 19 -1.30 3.71 12.03
N THR A 20 -0.74 2.55 11.68
CA THR A 20 -1.38 1.26 11.88
C THR A 20 -1.14 0.67 13.26
N HIS A 21 -0.08 1.11 13.97
CA HIS A 21 0.37 0.47 15.21
C HIS A 21 0.35 -1.07 15.13
N GLY A 22 0.89 -1.62 14.04
CA GLY A 22 0.83 -3.03 13.70
C GLY A 22 -0.19 -3.33 12.60
N LEU A 23 0.30 -3.47 11.36
CA LEU A 23 -0.56 -3.69 10.18
C LEU A 23 -1.35 -4.99 10.30
N LEU A 24 -0.72 -6.09 10.71
CA LEU A 24 -1.35 -7.42 10.76
C LEU A 24 -2.55 -7.46 11.70
N VAL A 25 -2.46 -6.77 12.84
CA VAL A 25 -3.53 -6.73 13.86
C VAL A 25 -4.74 -5.96 13.33
N ARG A 26 -4.52 -4.96 12.47
CA ARG A 26 -5.58 -4.11 11.91
C ARG A 26 -6.00 -4.49 10.49
N LYS A 27 -5.42 -5.54 9.91
CA LYS A 27 -5.62 -5.90 8.50
C LYS A 27 -7.10 -6.00 8.10
N PRO A 28 -8.00 -6.69 8.85
CA PRO A 28 -9.41 -6.77 8.46
C PRO A 28 -10.09 -5.39 8.39
N LEU A 29 -9.85 -4.54 9.39
CA LEU A 29 -10.42 -3.18 9.43
C LEU A 29 -9.89 -2.30 8.29
N ILE A 30 -8.60 -2.44 7.95
CA ILE A 30 -7.99 -1.72 6.83
C ILE A 30 -8.62 -2.18 5.51
N GLU A 31 -8.82 -3.47 5.32
CA GLU A 31 -9.48 -4.01 4.12
C GLU A 31 -10.91 -3.52 3.96
N ASP A 32 -11.67 -3.41 5.06
CA ASP A 32 -13.02 -2.83 5.05
C ASP A 32 -12.99 -1.33 4.70
N LEU A 33 -12.04 -0.58 5.25
CA LEU A 33 -11.83 0.84 4.95
C LEU A 33 -11.46 1.06 3.48
N LEU A 34 -10.60 0.21 2.90
CA LEU A 34 -10.22 0.28 1.48
C LEU A 34 -11.43 0.06 0.56
N LYS A 35 -12.30 -0.91 0.88
CA LYS A 35 -13.53 -1.19 0.12
C LYS A 35 -14.56 -0.07 0.24
N ALA A 36 -14.77 0.45 1.45
CA ALA A 36 -15.80 1.43 1.72
C ALA A 36 -15.48 2.80 1.10
N HIS A 37 -14.20 3.17 1.06
CA HIS A 37 -13.79 4.51 0.68
C HIS A 37 -13.14 4.61 -0.69
N ASP A 38 -12.95 3.52 -1.44
CA ASP A 38 -12.31 3.53 -2.76
C ASP A 38 -10.99 4.34 -2.75
N ILE A 39 -10.02 3.84 -1.97
CA ILE A 39 -8.73 4.52 -1.74
C ILE A 39 -7.73 4.10 -2.82
N ASP A 40 -7.04 5.06 -3.41
CA ASP A 40 -6.07 4.81 -4.48
C ASP A 40 -4.69 4.45 -3.93
N VAL A 41 -4.27 5.20 -2.91
CA VAL A 41 -2.97 5.04 -2.26
C VAL A 41 -3.16 5.06 -0.74
N LEU A 42 -2.68 4.03 -0.07
CA LEU A 42 -2.64 3.94 1.39
C LEU A 42 -1.19 3.94 1.88
N LEU A 43 -0.86 4.90 2.74
CA LEU A 43 0.42 5.01 3.42
C LEU A 43 0.25 4.51 4.85
N CYS A 44 0.96 3.45 5.23
CA CYS A 44 0.88 2.84 6.55
C CYS A 44 2.17 3.08 7.33
N GLN A 45 2.09 3.79 8.46
CA GLN A 45 3.20 3.92 9.42
C GLN A 45 3.09 2.88 10.55
N GLU A 46 4.22 2.65 11.23
CA GLU A 46 4.35 1.71 12.35
C GLU A 46 3.79 0.32 12.02
N THR A 47 4.15 -0.19 10.85
CA THR A 47 3.57 -1.46 10.37
C THR A 47 4.07 -2.67 11.14
N TYR A 48 5.27 -2.59 11.74
CA TYR A 48 5.93 -3.66 12.49
C TYR A 48 6.04 -4.99 11.73
N LEU A 49 6.06 -4.91 10.39
CA LEU A 49 6.19 -6.08 9.53
C LEU A 49 7.60 -6.66 9.58
N LYS A 50 7.70 -7.97 9.82
CA LYS A 50 8.95 -8.74 9.64
C LYS A 50 9.12 -9.22 8.20
N PHE A 51 8.00 -9.51 7.53
CA PHE A 51 7.95 -10.02 6.16
C PHE A 51 7.01 -9.14 5.33
N PRO A 52 7.18 -9.08 3.99
CA PRO A 52 6.24 -8.41 3.10
C PRO A 52 4.80 -8.92 3.30
N GLU A 53 3.83 -8.03 3.16
CA GLU A 53 2.42 -8.32 3.40
C GLU A 53 1.56 -7.74 2.27
N THR A 54 0.46 -8.41 1.93
CA THR A 54 -0.39 -8.03 0.81
C THR A 54 -1.79 -7.60 1.27
N LEU A 55 -2.39 -6.67 0.53
CA LEU A 55 -3.80 -6.31 0.63
C LEU A 55 -4.45 -6.60 -0.71
N ALA A 56 -5.62 -7.25 -0.69
CA ALA A 56 -6.31 -7.65 -1.91
C ALA A 56 -6.61 -6.44 -2.81
N GLY A 57 -6.21 -6.50 -4.08
CA GLY A 57 -6.40 -5.42 -5.04
C GLY A 57 -5.37 -4.29 -4.98
N TYR A 58 -4.30 -4.42 -4.17
CA TYR A 58 -3.23 -3.44 -4.06
C TYR A 58 -1.85 -4.06 -4.31
N LYS A 59 -0.97 -3.32 -4.99
CA LYS A 59 0.46 -3.57 -5.00
C LYS A 59 1.10 -2.93 -3.77
N ALA A 60 1.96 -3.68 -3.09
CA ALA A 60 2.60 -3.26 -1.85
C ALA A 60 4.08 -2.90 -2.06
N PHE A 61 4.52 -1.82 -1.43
CA PHE A 61 5.91 -1.38 -1.37
C PHE A 61 6.28 -1.19 0.10
N HIS A 62 7.25 -1.96 0.59
CA HIS A 62 7.62 -1.93 2.01
C HIS A 62 8.98 -1.27 2.20
N LEU A 63 9.05 -0.35 3.15
CA LEU A 63 10.31 0.13 3.70
C LEU A 63 10.50 -0.55 5.06
N HIS A 64 11.49 -1.44 5.11
CA HIS A 64 11.67 -2.39 6.20
C HIS A 64 11.76 -1.71 7.58
N ALA A 65 11.12 -2.35 8.56
CA ALA A 65 11.26 -2.01 9.96
C ALA A 65 12.71 -2.26 10.42
N VAL A 66 13.21 -1.41 11.32
CA VAL A 66 14.49 -1.63 11.98
C VAL A 66 14.32 -2.84 12.90
N GLN A 67 15.13 -3.87 12.71
CA GLN A 67 15.17 -5.00 13.62
C GLN A 67 15.87 -4.56 14.92
N ARG A 68 15.16 -4.59 16.04
CA ARG A 68 15.79 -4.36 17.36
C ARG A 68 16.45 -5.65 17.87
N PRO A 69 17.44 -5.54 18.78
CA PRO A 69 17.93 -6.67 19.55
C PRO A 69 16.73 -7.43 20.15
N GLY A 70 16.66 -8.75 19.92
CA GLY A 70 15.49 -9.58 20.26
C GLY A 70 14.56 -9.93 19.10
N GLY A 71 14.86 -9.49 17.87
CA GLY A 71 14.11 -9.91 16.66
C GLY A 71 12.70 -9.32 16.58
N HIS A 72 12.41 -8.27 17.35
CA HIS A 72 11.19 -7.51 17.25
C HIS A 72 11.33 -6.46 16.14
N ALA A 73 10.39 -6.46 15.20
CA ALA A 73 10.30 -5.42 14.19
C ALA A 73 9.83 -4.12 14.86
N HIS A 74 10.61 -3.06 14.70
CA HIS A 74 10.31 -1.74 15.25
C HIS A 74 10.30 -0.70 14.14
N ARG A 75 9.32 0.21 14.15
CA ARG A 75 8.97 1.11 13.03
C ARG A 75 8.44 0.31 11.83
N GLY A 76 8.61 0.86 10.64
CA GLY A 76 8.16 0.28 9.37
C GLY A 76 7.20 1.22 8.66
N LEU A 77 7.34 1.28 7.34
CA LEU A 77 6.46 2.02 6.45
C LEU A 77 6.03 1.08 5.32
N SER A 78 4.78 1.12 4.93
CA SER A 78 4.29 0.38 3.77
C SER A 78 3.37 1.26 2.96
N ILE A 79 3.50 1.17 1.64
CA ILE A 79 2.71 1.92 0.67
C ILE A 79 1.93 0.90 -0.14
N PHE A 80 0.62 1.03 -0.18
CA PHE A 80 -0.26 0.20 -0.98
C PHE A 80 -0.87 1.06 -2.08
N VAL A 81 -0.71 0.65 -3.34
CA VAL A 81 -1.25 1.34 -4.51
C VAL A 81 -2.24 0.43 -5.21
N ARG A 82 -3.45 0.92 -5.49
CA ARG A 82 -4.49 0.12 -6.15
C ARG A 82 -3.96 -0.46 -7.47
N SER A 83 -4.16 -1.77 -7.68
CA SER A 83 -3.45 -2.53 -8.72
C SER A 83 -3.76 -2.08 -10.15
N ASP A 84 -4.95 -1.53 -10.39
CA ASP A 84 -5.39 -0.96 -11.66
C ASP A 84 -4.77 0.43 -11.95
N MET A 85 -4.11 1.04 -10.96
CA MET A 85 -3.36 2.29 -11.09
C MET A 85 -1.85 2.08 -11.18
N ALA A 86 -1.36 1.00 -10.60
CA ALA A 86 0.07 0.77 -10.51
C ALA A 86 0.66 0.46 -11.89
N CYS A 87 1.33 1.46 -12.48
CA CYS A 87 1.95 1.42 -13.80
C CYS A 87 2.71 0.11 -14.05
N VAL A 88 2.52 -0.49 -15.22
CA VAL A 88 3.28 -1.66 -15.68
C VAL A 88 4.71 -1.19 -15.93
N GLN A 89 5.66 -1.64 -15.11
CA GLN A 89 7.07 -1.52 -15.46
C GLN A 89 7.33 -2.45 -16.64
N HIS A 90 7.39 -1.91 -17.86
CA HIS A 90 8.04 -2.60 -18.96
C HIS A 90 9.54 -2.62 -18.65
N GLY A 91 10.05 -3.79 -18.28
CA GLY A 91 11.49 -4.02 -18.17
C GLY A 91 12.16 -3.70 -19.51
N ARG A 92 13.29 -2.99 -19.44
CA ARG A 92 14.22 -2.92 -20.56
C ARG A 92 15.02 -4.21 -20.65
#